data_AF-A0A0F8AXQ7-F1
#
_entry.id   AF-A0A0F8AXQ7-F1
#
_cell.length_a   1.000
_cell.length_b   1.000
_cell.length_c   1.000
_cell.angle_alpha   90.00
_cell.angle_beta   90.00
_cell.angle_gamma   90.00
#
_symmetry.space_group_name_H-M   'P 1'
#
loop_
_entity.id
_entity.type
_entity.pdbx_description
1 polymer ?
#
loop_
_entity_poly.entity_id
_entity_poly.type
_entity_poly.pdbx_seq_one_letter_code
_entity_poly.pdbx_strand_id
1 'polypeptide(L)'
;MTGSDRLALAAPIDAPDAPVIEIASPTRRDEARGAMAVAAALREAGVPVRDLAVAVRDLDPYEEPLFRAALQYGIAPVFWTQLRVTRTRPYALVESVCEALAGEAADRETLLRPLELRWSPAIPTAMIRGRRSGPSSPGRYTEPARPSRPPPDRSPSGSR
;
A
#
# COMPACT_ATOMS: atom_id res chain seq x y z
N MET A 1 8.93 20.13 -21.83
CA MET A 1 9.47 21.02 -20.80
C MET A 1 10.97 21.11 -21.02
N THR A 2 11.43 22.24 -21.53
CA THR A 2 12.82 22.49 -21.90
C THR A 2 13.65 22.93 -20.69
N GLY A 3 14.98 22.99 -20.83
CA GLY A 3 15.86 23.51 -19.78
C GLY A 3 15.53 24.96 -19.40
N SER A 4 15.08 25.76 -20.36
CA SER A 4 14.63 27.15 -20.15
C SER A 4 13.35 27.23 -19.31
N ASP A 5 12.41 26.29 -19.47
CA ASP A 5 11.19 26.23 -18.66
C ASP A 5 11.49 25.94 -17.18
N ARG A 6 12.54 25.15 -16.89
CA ARG A 6 12.98 24.87 -15.52
C ARG A 6 13.60 26.08 -14.83
N LEU A 7 14.33 26.91 -15.56
CA LEU A 7 14.95 28.14 -15.03
C LEU A 7 13.90 29.23 -14.76
N ALA A 8 12.81 29.26 -15.53
CA ALA A 8 11.67 30.16 -15.29
C ALA A 8 10.99 29.90 -13.93
N LEU A 9 10.99 28.65 -13.44
CA LEU A 9 10.48 28.30 -12.10
C LEU A 9 11.38 28.78 -10.95
N ALA A 10 12.62 29.20 -11.25
CA ALA A 10 13.55 29.76 -10.28
C ALA A 10 13.52 31.30 -10.24
N ALA A 11 12.67 31.93 -11.06
CA ALA A 11 12.47 33.37 -11.01
C ALA A 11 11.95 33.79 -9.61
N PRO A 12 12.35 34.97 -9.10
CA PRO A 12 11.81 35.51 -7.86
C PRO A 12 10.28 35.57 -7.94
N ILE A 13 9.61 35.11 -6.88
CA ILE A 13 8.15 35.24 -6.76
C ILE A 13 7.86 36.69 -6.40
N ASP A 14 6.99 37.35 -7.17
CA ASP A 14 6.54 38.71 -6.87
C ASP A 14 5.93 38.79 -5.47
N ALA A 15 6.08 39.96 -4.84
CA ALA A 15 5.48 40.19 -3.53
C ALA A 15 3.95 40.04 -3.65
N PRO A 16 3.29 39.35 -2.72
CA PRO A 16 1.85 39.17 -2.78
C PRO A 16 1.13 40.51 -2.56
N ASP A 17 0.06 40.75 -3.32
CA ASP A 17 -0.85 41.90 -3.13
C ASP A 17 -1.75 41.75 -1.88
N ALA A 18 -1.36 40.90 -0.93
CA ALA A 18 -2.12 40.55 0.27
C ALA A 18 -1.29 40.84 1.53
N PRO A 19 -1.94 41.11 2.69
CA PRO A 19 -1.23 41.31 3.94
C PRO A 19 -0.36 40.10 4.30
N VAL A 20 0.91 40.35 4.60
CA VAL A 20 1.87 39.35 5.06
C VAL A 20 2.20 39.63 6.51
N ILE A 21 2.11 38.60 7.35
CA ILE A 21 2.47 38.66 8.76
C ILE A 21 3.47 37.53 9.03
N GLU A 22 4.60 37.86 9.63
CA GLU A 22 5.58 36.86 10.08
C GLU A 22 5.34 36.51 11.55
N ILE A 23 5.29 35.21 11.84
CA ILE A 23 5.16 34.68 13.20
C ILE A 23 6.38 33.79 13.45
N ALA A 24 7.39 34.33 14.13
CA ALA A 24 8.58 33.57 14.48
C ALA A 24 8.23 32.50 15.54
N SER A 25 8.68 31.26 15.28
CA SER A 25 8.48 30.12 16.19
C SER A 25 9.81 29.42 16.45
N PRO A 26 10.13 29.07 17.70
CA PRO A 26 11.43 28.47 18.04
C PRO A 26 11.53 27.00 17.64
N THR A 27 10.39 26.32 17.44
CA THR A 27 10.33 24.92 17.03
C THR A 27 9.24 24.69 15.99
N ARG A 28 9.39 23.63 15.18
CA ARG A 28 8.36 23.19 14.22
C ARG A 28 7.02 22.88 14.90
N ARG A 29 7.06 22.40 16.15
CA ARG A 29 5.85 22.13 16.93
C ARG A 29 5.13 23.42 17.29
N ASP A 30 5.87 24.46 17.66
CA ASP A 30 5.31 25.77 17.98
C ASP A 30 4.79 26.47 16.73
N GLU A 31 5.50 26.35 15.62
CA GLU A 31 5.06 26.84 14.31
C GLU A 31 3.76 26.18 13.86
N ALA A 32 3.67 24.84 13.92
CA ALA A 32 2.45 24.11 13.57
C ALA A 32 1.27 24.50 14.48
N ARG A 33 1.52 24.71 15.78
CA ARG A 33 0.50 25.20 16.71
C ARG A 33 0.05 26.61 16.34
N GLY A 34 0.99 27.52 16.05
CA GLY A 34 0.70 28.89 15.62
C GLY A 34 -0.13 28.92 14.34
N ALA A 35 0.25 28.14 13.33
CA ALA A 35 -0.48 28.02 12.07
C ALA A 35 -1.93 27.53 12.29
N MET A 36 -2.13 26.50 13.13
CA MET A 36 -3.47 26.01 13.44
C MET A 36 -4.28 26.98 14.30
N ALA A 37 -3.64 27.73 15.20
CA ALA A 37 -4.28 28.79 15.98
C ALA A 37 -4.80 29.91 15.06
N VAL A 38 -3.99 30.33 14.07
CA VAL A 38 -4.42 31.31 13.06
C VAL A 38 -5.58 30.77 12.22
N ALA A 39 -5.49 29.52 11.76
CA ALA A 39 -6.59 28.89 11.03
C ALA A 39 -7.88 28.83 11.86
N ALA A 40 -7.79 28.51 13.16
CA ALA A 40 -8.93 28.50 14.06
C ALA A 40 -9.53 29.90 14.23
N ALA A 41 -8.70 30.93 14.47
CA ALA A 41 -9.15 32.31 14.59
C ALA A 41 -9.84 32.82 13.32
N LEU A 42 -9.32 32.48 12.14
CA LEU A 42 -9.95 32.82 10.86
C LEU A 42 -11.31 32.12 10.69
N ARG A 43 -11.43 30.85 11.10
CA ARG A 43 -12.72 30.16 11.10
C ARG A 43 -13.72 30.79 12.05
N GLU A 44 -13.30 31.19 13.25
CA GLU A 44 -14.14 31.91 14.22
C GLU A 44 -14.61 33.26 13.66
N ALA A 45 -13.76 33.93 12.86
CA ALA A 45 -14.12 35.14 12.12
C ALA A 45 -15.01 34.88 10.88
N GLY A 46 -15.39 33.63 10.59
CA GLY A 46 -16.29 33.26 9.51
C GLY A 46 -15.64 32.88 8.19
N VAL A 47 -14.31 32.73 8.13
CA VAL A 47 -13.62 32.27 6.92
C VAL A 47 -13.94 30.79 6.66
N PRO A 48 -14.44 30.42 5.46
CA PRO A 48 -14.71 29.03 5.12
C PRO A 48 -13.44 28.18 5.15
N VAL A 49 -13.54 26.94 5.66
CA VAL A 49 -12.38 26.02 5.74
C VAL A 49 -11.73 25.77 4.37
N ARG A 50 -12.53 25.76 3.29
CA ARG A 50 -12.05 25.59 1.92
C ARG A 50 -11.13 26.71 1.43
N ASP A 51 -11.19 27.88 2.07
CA ASP A 51 -10.40 29.06 1.72
C ASP A 51 -9.14 29.16 2.61
N LEU A 52 -8.92 28.19 3.50
CA LEU A 52 -7.75 28.10 4.36
C LEU A 52 -6.80 27.02 3.83
N ALA A 53 -5.58 27.42 3.53
CA ALA A 53 -4.50 26.50 3.16
C ALA A 53 -3.29 26.74 4.06
N VAL A 54 -2.68 25.65 4.53
CA VAL A 54 -1.38 25.68 5.21
C VAL A 54 -0.38 24.98 4.29
N ALA A 55 0.60 25.75 3.83
CA ALA A 55 1.65 25.27 2.94
C ALA A 55 2.97 25.15 3.70
N VAL A 56 3.66 24.04 3.49
CA VAL A 56 5.01 23.78 4.01
C VAL A 56 5.87 23.24 2.88
N ARG A 57 7.17 23.55 2.90
CA ARG A 57 8.10 23.08 1.85
C ARG A 57 8.28 21.57 1.85
N ASP A 58 8.40 20.99 3.03
CA ASP A 58 8.51 19.54 3.23
C ASP A 58 7.48 19.16 4.29
N LEU A 59 6.48 18.37 3.90
CA LEU A 59 5.35 18.02 4.75
C LEU A 59 5.68 16.89 5.72
N ASP A 60 6.58 15.97 5.36
CA ASP A 60 6.90 14.80 6.20
C ASP A 60 7.25 15.17 7.65
N PRO A 61 8.07 16.21 7.92
CA PRO A 61 8.41 16.57 9.29
C PRO A 61 7.33 17.39 10.01
N TYR A 62 6.32 17.87 9.29
CA TYR A 62 5.23 18.70 9.79
C TYR A 62 3.89 17.96 9.94
N GLU A 63 3.71 16.80 9.29
CA GLU A 63 2.44 16.07 9.31
C GLU A 63 1.96 15.78 10.74
N GLU A 64 2.80 15.13 11.56
CA GLU A 64 2.45 14.82 12.95
C GLU A 64 2.22 16.08 13.80
N PRO A 65 3.12 17.09 13.81
CA PRO A 65 2.87 18.37 14.51
C PRO A 65 1.57 19.06 14.09
N LEU A 66 1.28 19.16 12.79
CA LEU A 66 0.08 19.80 12.25
C LEU A 66 -1.16 19.01 12.64
N PHE A 67 -1.14 17.69 12.52
CA PHE A 67 -2.26 16.84 12.90
C PHE A 67 -2.60 16.99 14.39
N ARG A 68 -1.58 16.96 15.26
CA ARG A 68 -1.74 17.15 16.70
C ARG A 68 -2.29 18.53 17.05
N ALA A 69 -1.79 19.58 16.41
CA ALA A 69 -2.30 20.92 16.62
C ALA A 69 -3.73 21.07 16.11
N ALA A 70 -4.07 20.53 14.94
CA ALA A 70 -5.41 20.60 14.38
C ALA A 70 -6.46 19.91 15.28
N LEU A 71 -6.11 18.75 15.86
CA LEU A 71 -6.94 18.08 16.86
C LEU A 71 -7.25 18.96 18.07
N GLN A 72 -6.29 19.77 18.55
CA GLN A 72 -6.49 20.68 19.69
C GLN A 72 -7.52 21.77 19.38
N TYR A 73 -7.61 22.19 18.11
CA TYR A 73 -8.54 23.21 17.65
C TYR A 73 -9.81 22.64 16.99
N GLY A 74 -10.03 21.32 17.07
CA GLY A 74 -11.20 20.67 16.47
C GLY A 74 -11.27 20.81 14.95
N ILE A 75 -10.11 20.93 14.29
CA ILE A 75 -9.98 21.01 12.82
C ILE A 75 -9.57 19.63 12.32
N ALA A 76 -10.24 19.15 11.25
CA ALA A 76 -9.84 17.94 10.53
C ALA A 76 -9.00 18.35 9.30
N PRO A 77 -7.65 18.28 9.37
CA PRO A 77 -6.81 18.70 8.26
C PRO A 77 -6.81 17.62 7.16
N VAL A 78 -6.81 18.06 5.92
CA VAL A 78 -6.53 17.19 4.75
C VAL A 78 -5.10 17.46 4.32
N PHE A 79 -4.25 16.43 4.37
CA PHE A 79 -2.86 16.52 3.95
C PHE A 79 -2.72 16.18 2.47
N TRP A 80 -2.27 17.16 1.70
CA TRP A 80 -1.95 16.99 0.28
C TRP A 80 -0.47 16.71 0.15
N THR A 81 -0.10 15.43 0.24
CA THR A 81 1.28 15.00 0.02
C THR A 81 1.48 14.71 -1.47
N GLN A 82 2.61 15.13 -2.01
CA GLN A 82 3.04 14.61 -3.30
C GLN A 82 3.48 13.15 -3.07
N LEU A 83 2.77 12.19 -3.67
CA LEU A 83 3.11 10.77 -3.57
C LEU A 83 4.55 10.57 -4.06
N ARG A 84 5.45 10.14 -3.18
CA ARG A 84 6.81 9.75 -3.57
C ARG A 84 6.73 8.40 -4.28
N VAL A 85 6.32 8.41 -5.55
CA VAL A 85 6.02 7.23 -6.36
C VAL A 85 7.14 6.20 -6.26
N THR A 86 8.40 6.64 -6.29
CA THR A 86 9.60 5.79 -6.19
C THR A 86 9.72 4.99 -4.89
N ARG A 87 9.04 5.41 -3.83
CA ARG A 87 9.02 4.73 -2.52
C ARG A 87 7.80 3.84 -2.33
N THR A 88 6.96 3.72 -3.36
CA THR A 88 5.74 2.92 -3.30
C THR A 88 6.02 1.49 -3.73
N ARG A 89 5.31 0.53 -3.12
CA ARG A 89 5.39 -0.89 -3.49
C ARG A 89 5.06 -1.14 -4.97
N PRO A 90 4.06 -0.49 -5.60
CA PRO A 90 3.80 -0.65 -7.03
C PRO A 90 4.97 -0.20 -7.91
N TYR A 91 5.63 0.91 -7.57
CA TYR A 91 6.80 1.36 -8.31
C TYR A 91 7.96 0.38 -8.16
N ALA A 92 8.26 -0.04 -6.93
CA ALA A 92 9.31 -1.04 -6.68
C ALA A 92 9.04 -2.34 -7.46
N LEU A 93 7.76 -2.74 -7.60
CA LEU A 93 7.40 -3.91 -8.39
C LEU A 93 7.73 -3.71 -9.88
N VAL A 94 7.28 -2.60 -10.46
CA VAL A 94 7.56 -2.27 -11.86
C VAL A 94 9.07 -2.21 -12.12
N GLU A 95 9.81 -1.53 -11.25
CA GLU A 95 11.26 -1.44 -11.30
C GLU A 95 11.92 -2.83 -11.29
N SER A 96 11.55 -3.68 -10.33
CA SER A 96 12.11 -5.04 -10.24
C SER A 96 11.80 -5.93 -11.44
N VAL A 97 10.63 -5.75 -12.08
CA VAL A 97 10.25 -6.48 -13.30
C VAL A 97 11.05 -5.97 -14.49
N CYS A 98 11.19 -4.65 -14.63
CA CYS A 98 12.03 -4.07 -15.68
C CYS A 98 13.50 -4.51 -15.54
N GLU A 99 14.03 -4.55 -14.33
CA GLU A 99 15.39 -5.02 -14.05
C GLU A 99 15.58 -6.51 -14.43
N ALA A 100 14.64 -7.37 -14.03
CA ALA A 100 14.66 -8.79 -14.40
C ALA A 100 14.56 -9.03 -15.92
N LEU A 101 13.89 -8.15 -16.66
CA LEU A 101 13.72 -8.25 -18.12
C LEU A 101 14.81 -7.54 -18.92
N ALA A 102 15.60 -6.66 -18.31
CA ALA A 102 16.61 -5.86 -19.01
C ALA A 102 17.91 -6.62 -19.32
N GLY A 103 18.22 -7.68 -18.55
CA GLY A 103 19.43 -8.48 -18.71
C GLY A 103 19.25 -9.67 -19.66
N GLU A 104 20.33 -10.08 -20.35
CA GLU A 104 20.36 -11.36 -21.09
C GLU A 104 20.42 -12.59 -20.15
N ALA A 105 20.88 -12.37 -18.91
CA ALA A 105 20.84 -13.33 -17.82
C ALA A 105 20.45 -12.59 -16.53
N ALA A 106 19.60 -13.21 -15.71
CA ALA A 106 19.19 -12.69 -14.41
C ALA A 106 19.67 -13.65 -13.31
N ASP A 107 20.23 -13.08 -12.25
CA ASP A 107 20.60 -13.85 -11.07
C ASP A 107 19.36 -14.20 -10.22
N ARG A 108 19.58 -15.06 -9.21
CA ARG A 108 18.52 -15.52 -8.32
C ARG A 108 17.83 -14.35 -7.59
N GLU A 109 18.58 -13.35 -7.17
CA GLU A 109 18.04 -12.23 -6.39
C GLU A 109 17.09 -11.38 -7.25
N THR A 110 17.54 -11.05 -8.46
CA THR A 110 16.77 -10.32 -9.47
C THR A 110 15.48 -11.06 -9.83
N LEU A 111 15.53 -12.38 -10.00
CA LEU A 111 14.35 -13.20 -10.32
C LEU A 111 13.34 -13.33 -9.16
N LEU A 112 13.82 -13.34 -7.91
CA LEU A 112 12.96 -13.47 -6.73
C LEU A 112 12.34 -12.15 -6.29
N ARG A 113 12.98 -11.01 -6.60
CA ARG A 113 12.55 -9.69 -6.14
C ARG A 113 11.11 -9.32 -6.53
N PRO A 114 10.65 -9.56 -7.77
CA PRO A 114 9.24 -9.36 -8.12
C PRO A 114 8.25 -10.21 -7.29
N LEU A 115 8.63 -11.44 -6.91
CA LEU A 115 7.78 -12.34 -6.13
C LEU A 115 7.62 -11.84 -4.68
N GLU A 116 8.68 -11.30 -4.08
CA GLU A 116 8.62 -10.63 -2.78
C GLU A 116 7.67 -9.42 -2.80
N LEU A 117 7.61 -8.75 -3.94
CA LEU A 117 6.71 -7.64 -4.21
C LEU A 117 5.30 -8.08 -4.61
N ARG A 118 5.01 -9.39 -4.52
CA ARG A 118 3.71 -10.03 -4.73
C ARG A 118 3.27 -10.05 -6.19
N TRP A 119 4.22 -10.21 -7.10
CA TRP A 119 3.93 -10.56 -8.49
C TRP A 119 3.44 -12.02 -8.60
N SER A 120 2.28 -12.28 -8.03
CA SER A 120 1.60 -13.57 -8.13
C SER A 120 0.16 -13.31 -8.56
N PRO A 121 -0.41 -14.13 -9.47
CA PRO A 121 -1.83 -14.09 -9.75
C PRO A 121 -2.61 -14.18 -8.44
N ALA A 122 -3.63 -13.34 -8.26
CA ALA A 122 -4.56 -13.52 -7.17
C ALA A 122 -5.28 -14.87 -7.40
N ILE A 123 -4.94 -15.90 -6.63
CA ILE A 123 -5.73 -17.13 -6.61
C ILE A 123 -7.01 -16.79 -5.86
N PRO A 124 -8.20 -16.77 -6.49
CA PRO A 124 -9.43 -16.56 -5.75
C PRO A 124 -9.55 -17.67 -4.70
N THR A 125 -9.82 -17.32 -3.44
CA THR A 125 -9.94 -18.25 -2.31
C THR A 125 -10.91 -19.41 -2.59
N ALA A 126 -11.85 -19.24 -3.52
CA ALA A 126 -12.74 -20.28 -4.03
C ALA A 126 -12.02 -21.46 -4.70
N MET A 127 -10.85 -21.27 -5.32
CA MET A 127 -10.10 -22.34 -5.98
C MET A 127 -9.27 -23.20 -5.00
N ILE A 128 -9.00 -22.72 -3.78
CA ILE A 128 -8.20 -23.45 -2.78
C ILE A 128 -8.99 -24.66 -2.21
N ARG A 129 -10.32 -24.68 -2.33
CA ARG A 129 -11.16 -25.82 -1.90
C ARG A 129 -11.34 -26.92 -2.97
N GLY A 130 -10.92 -26.70 -4.22
CA GLY A 130 -11.19 -27.62 -5.33
C GLY A 130 -10.04 -28.55 -5.73
N ARG A 131 -8.79 -28.24 -5.38
CA ARG A 131 -7.62 -29.06 -5.77
C ARG A 131 -7.19 -30.03 -4.67
N ARG A 132 -8.05 -31.00 -4.37
CA ARG A 132 -7.64 -32.33 -3.90
C ARG A 132 -8.08 -33.36 -4.94
N SER A 133 -7.56 -33.25 -6.15
CA SER A 133 -7.55 -34.37 -7.10
C SER A 133 -6.17 -35.01 -6.94
N GLY A 134 -6.17 -36.25 -6.43
CA GLY A 134 -4.96 -36.99 -6.06
C GLY A 134 -4.01 -37.30 -7.23
N PRO A 135 -2.94 -38.07 -6.97
CA PRO A 135 -1.87 -38.28 -7.94
C PRO A 135 -2.43 -39.00 -9.16
N SER A 136 -2.15 -38.43 -10.34
CA SER A 136 -2.38 -39.04 -11.64
C SER A 136 -1.76 -40.44 -11.66
N SER A 137 -2.62 -41.46 -11.75
CA SER A 137 -2.25 -42.87 -11.76
C SER A 137 -1.25 -43.19 -12.88
N PRO A 138 -0.11 -43.83 -12.58
CA PRO A 138 0.65 -44.54 -13.60
C PRO A 138 0.05 -45.95 -13.77
N GLY A 139 -0.21 -46.34 -15.01
CA GLY A 139 -0.16 -47.72 -15.51
C GLY A 139 -0.96 -48.80 -14.77
N ARG A 140 -2.01 -49.31 -15.43
CA ARG A 140 -2.66 -50.58 -15.09
C ARG A 140 -1.63 -51.72 -15.08
N TYR A 141 -1.26 -52.21 -13.91
CA TYR A 141 -0.80 -53.58 -13.73
C TYR A 141 -2.03 -54.46 -13.47
N THR A 142 -2.34 -55.37 -14.40
CA THR A 142 -3.25 -56.49 -14.15
C THR A 142 -2.54 -57.51 -13.28
N GLU A 143 -2.97 -57.68 -12.04
CA GLU A 143 -2.53 -58.75 -11.13
C GLU A 143 -3.53 -59.93 -11.22
N PRO A 144 -3.09 -61.20 -11.16
CA PRO A 144 -3.93 -62.35 -11.48
C PRO A 144 -4.88 -62.73 -10.32
N ALA A 145 -6.01 -63.33 -10.71
CA ALA A 145 -7.11 -63.71 -9.85
C ALA A 145 -6.69 -64.59 -8.66
N ARG A 146 -7.03 -64.17 -7.43
CA ARG A 146 -7.01 -65.05 -6.25
C ARG A 146 -8.31 -65.86 -6.16
N PRO A 147 -8.24 -67.18 -5.86
CA PRO A 147 -9.41 -68.04 -5.79
C PRO A 147 -10.30 -67.74 -4.58
N SER A 148 -11.60 -67.82 -4.83
CA SER A 148 -12.72 -67.55 -3.93
C SER A 148 -12.69 -68.45 -2.68
N ARG A 149 -12.78 -67.85 -1.48
CA ARG A 149 -13.08 -68.59 -0.25
C ARG A 149 -14.54 -69.06 -0.28
N PRO A 150 -14.84 -70.31 0.14
CA PRO A 150 -16.22 -70.80 0.23
C PRO A 150 -16.97 -70.15 1.41
N PRO A 151 -18.31 -70.07 1.32
CA PRO A 151 -19.15 -69.40 2.31
C PRO A 151 -19.23 -70.18 3.63
N PRO A 152 -19.41 -69.50 4.79
CA PRO A 152 -19.61 -70.15 6.07
C PRO A 152 -21.01 -70.80 6.16
N ASP A 153 -21.02 -71.96 6.80
CA ASP A 153 -22.16 -72.86 6.96
C ASP A 153 -23.28 -72.27 7.85
N ARG A 154 -24.54 -72.56 7.52
CA ARG A 154 -25.73 -72.02 8.19
C ARG A 154 -26.22 -72.93 9.33
N SER A 155 -26.19 -72.39 10.55
CA SER A 155 -27.22 -72.54 11.62
C SER A 155 -27.43 -73.97 12.20
N PRO A 156 -28.17 -74.21 13.32
CA PRO A 156 -29.20 -73.35 13.93
C PRO A 156 -29.32 -73.31 15.48
N SER A 157 -30.09 -72.30 15.91
CA SER A 157 -31.09 -72.26 17.02
C SER A 157 -30.85 -72.94 18.38
N GLY A 158 -31.05 -72.15 19.43
CA GLY A 158 -31.49 -72.58 20.79
C GLY A 158 -31.40 -71.37 21.73
N SER A 159 -32.47 -70.60 21.99
CA SER A 159 -33.64 -70.88 22.84
C SER A 159 -33.32 -70.98 24.34
N ARG A 160 -33.22 -69.84 25.03
CA ARG A 160 -34.03 -69.40 26.20
C ARG A 160 -33.29 -68.37 27.04
#